data_AF-A0A8H4NQA6-F1
#
_entry.id   AF-A0A8H4NQA6-F1
#
_cell.length_a   1.000
_cell.length_b   1.000
_cell.length_c   1.000
_cell.angle_alpha   90.00
_cell.angle_beta   90.00
_cell.angle_gamma   90.00
#
_symmetry.space_group_name_H-M   'P 1'
#
loop_
_entity.id
_entity.type
_entity.pdbx_description
1 polymer ?
#
loop_
_entity_poly.entity_id
_entity_poly.type
_entity_poly.pdbx_seq_one_letter_code
_entity_poly.pdbx_strand_id
1 'polypeptide(L)'
;MPKGSEAVEAAMKLDRQNFLEKDPGAPRSHFIDRQNPWHGCTMGASAVGDLKARKEPFLDVLANNVSHVSPCHPYRDLEEGETEEQYVIRLAKELDDEFQRIGPENVCAFILEPMVGTALGCVTALPGYLAAIKAVCHRHGALIIFNEVMCGLGRTGHMHAWQYDGVVPDIQAVGKGLDAGYGTISAPLIHDHVIDGLKQGSASFQHGQTYQCHPLNVVAALEVQRIIQDGDLVRNACLMGILLGHLLHRVFDSHPNVGQVRGRGMFWYIEFVADKATKRPLDPKLNLARRMRLRGLEKGYNICLFPSTGCNDGWNGDHFLLAPPFTVTPPDVEEIIYRASRVVYSVFEEVRAKAIPSDAKKAFVLYFSHARMFTNEKKLTPPFTVEAGPGTDIWRKPGHDAWSIPDVHTVSDPLKSFVSARVTFSAKWKNLYDKSGIVLAPSKASESAAPHSKWIKSGIELYAGKPHLSIVACDRFADMSLYPVAATEGQRITLQVAKEGGNIWVFQPILDDDGSVKERMPLREICWILCEEQDDWVLDVGALAARQDCGRSSEG
;
A
#
# COMPACT_ATOMS: atom_id res chain seq x y z
N MET A 1 16.39 -10.25 25.31
CA MET A 1 17.41 -9.19 25.18
C MET A 1 16.71 -7.87 24.91
N PRO A 2 17.25 -6.71 25.30
CA PRO A 2 16.59 -5.42 25.08
C PRO A 2 16.36 -5.00 23.61
N LYS A 3 17.28 -5.30 22.68
CA LYS A 3 17.23 -4.75 21.31
C LYS A 3 17.45 -5.80 20.22
N GLY A 4 16.84 -5.58 19.06
CA GLY A 4 17.00 -6.45 17.88
C GLY A 4 18.45 -6.69 17.44
N SER A 5 19.33 -5.68 17.53
CA SER A 5 20.76 -5.86 17.24
C SER A 5 21.40 -6.96 18.11
N GLU A 6 21.01 -7.02 19.39
CA GLU A 6 21.53 -8.01 20.34
C GLU A 6 20.94 -9.39 20.07
N ALA A 7 19.68 -9.47 19.62
CA ALA A 7 19.09 -10.74 19.17
C ALA A 7 19.80 -11.30 17.94
N VAL A 8 20.23 -10.45 16.99
CA VAL A 8 21.04 -10.87 15.85
C VAL A 8 22.42 -11.35 16.32
N GLU A 9 23.11 -10.62 17.20
CA GLU A 9 24.41 -11.08 17.73
C GLU A 9 24.28 -12.38 18.53
N ALA A 10 23.21 -12.55 19.30
CA ALA A 10 22.93 -13.81 19.98
C ALA A 10 22.70 -14.95 18.99
N ALA A 11 21.96 -14.71 17.90
CA ALA A 11 21.77 -15.71 16.84
C ALA A 11 23.10 -16.11 16.18
N MET A 12 23.96 -15.13 15.85
CA MET A 12 25.30 -15.39 15.29
C MET A 12 26.20 -16.18 16.24
N LYS A 13 26.20 -15.79 17.54
CA LYS A 13 26.97 -16.50 18.57
C LYS A 13 26.47 -17.93 18.77
N LEU A 14 25.16 -18.11 18.79
CA LEU A 14 24.52 -19.42 18.95
C LEU A 14 24.89 -20.35 17.79
N ASP A 15 24.80 -19.83 16.57
CA ASP A 15 25.16 -20.54 15.34
C ASP A 15 26.64 -20.99 15.37
N ARG A 16 27.56 -20.05 15.63
CA ARG A 16 28.99 -20.38 15.78
C ARG A 16 29.23 -21.41 16.87
N GLN A 17 28.61 -21.24 18.04
CA GLN A 17 28.79 -22.17 19.15
C GLN A 17 28.24 -23.56 18.81
N ASN A 18 27.08 -23.67 18.15
CA ASN A 18 26.52 -24.95 17.71
C ASN A 18 27.50 -25.76 16.83
N PHE A 19 28.32 -25.10 16.01
CA PHE A 19 29.39 -25.79 15.28
C PHE A 19 30.57 -26.19 16.17
N LEU A 20 30.99 -25.33 17.11
CA LEU A 20 32.06 -25.64 18.07
C LEU A 20 31.70 -26.80 19.02
N GLU A 21 30.43 -26.93 19.39
CA GLU A 21 29.97 -28.04 20.23
C GLU A 21 30.02 -29.39 19.49
N LYS A 22 29.81 -29.36 18.17
CA LYS A 22 29.89 -30.55 17.30
C LYS A 22 31.34 -30.91 16.96
N ASP A 23 32.16 -29.89 16.71
CA ASP A 23 33.57 -30.00 16.41
C ASP A 23 34.32 -28.77 16.96
N PRO A 24 35.06 -28.90 18.07
CA PRO A 24 35.85 -27.81 18.65
C PRO A 24 36.89 -27.21 17.69
N GLY A 25 37.30 -27.96 16.66
CA GLY A 25 38.22 -27.52 15.61
C GLY A 25 37.55 -26.86 14.41
N ALA A 26 36.22 -26.75 14.38
CA ALA A 26 35.48 -26.25 13.22
C ALA A 26 35.94 -24.84 12.83
N PRO A 27 36.39 -24.61 11.57
CA PRO A 27 36.90 -23.30 11.14
C PRO A 27 35.77 -22.30 10.83
N ARG A 28 34.51 -22.77 10.80
CA ARG A 28 33.30 -21.96 10.54
C ARG A 28 33.30 -20.68 11.37
N SER A 29 33.48 -19.54 10.72
CA SER A 29 33.43 -18.23 11.38
C SER A 29 32.83 -17.14 10.48
N HIS A 30 32.65 -17.41 9.19
CA HIS A 30 32.21 -16.43 8.19
C HIS A 30 30.69 -16.35 8.10
N PHE A 31 30.14 -15.17 7.90
CA PHE A 31 28.70 -14.96 7.67
C PHE A 31 28.47 -14.37 6.29
N ILE A 32 27.47 -14.89 5.58
CA ILE A 32 27.06 -14.34 4.28
C ILE A 32 25.70 -13.65 4.48
N ASP A 33 25.52 -12.50 3.87
CA ASP A 33 24.23 -11.80 3.79
C ASP A 33 24.05 -11.27 2.35
N ARG A 34 23.00 -10.50 2.11
CA ARG A 34 22.77 -9.78 0.86
C ARG A 34 23.39 -8.40 0.92
N GLN A 35 23.52 -7.71 -0.20
CA GLN A 35 23.88 -6.30 -0.24
C GLN A 35 22.72 -5.42 0.26
N ASN A 36 23.06 -4.31 0.93
CA ASN A 36 22.13 -3.33 1.50
C ASN A 36 21.07 -3.79 2.55
N PRO A 37 21.26 -4.80 3.43
CA PRO A 37 20.34 -5.10 4.52
C PRO A 37 20.68 -4.33 5.80
N TRP A 38 19.75 -4.34 6.75
CA TRP A 38 19.95 -3.73 8.07
C TRP A 38 19.70 -4.74 9.21
N HIS A 39 20.78 -5.09 9.92
CA HIS A 39 20.73 -6.05 11.02
C HIS A 39 20.86 -5.44 12.41
N GLY A 40 21.25 -4.18 12.52
CA GLY A 40 21.39 -3.49 13.79
C GLY A 40 22.50 -2.46 13.78
N CYS A 41 22.83 -1.96 14.97
CA CYS A 41 23.83 -0.91 15.17
C CYS A 41 24.94 -1.26 16.18
N THR A 42 24.98 -2.50 16.67
CA THR A 42 26.12 -3.03 17.43
C THR A 42 27.22 -3.45 16.47
N MET A 43 28.47 -3.61 16.91
CA MET A 43 29.58 -3.91 15.99
C MET A 43 29.35 -5.21 15.19
N GLY A 44 28.84 -6.28 15.81
CA GLY A 44 28.57 -7.53 15.11
C GLY A 44 27.41 -7.41 14.11
N ALA A 45 26.31 -6.80 14.54
CA ALA A 45 25.14 -6.61 13.68
C ALA A 45 25.41 -5.62 12.51
N SER A 46 26.19 -4.58 12.75
CA SER A 46 26.65 -3.63 11.72
C SER A 46 27.66 -4.26 10.76
N ALA A 47 28.50 -5.19 11.24
CA ALA A 47 29.45 -5.90 10.38
C ALA A 47 28.72 -6.78 9.36
N VAL A 48 27.70 -7.53 9.81
CA VAL A 48 26.87 -8.38 8.94
C VAL A 48 26.02 -7.55 7.98
N GLY A 49 25.34 -6.51 8.47
CA GLY A 49 24.54 -5.64 7.59
C GLY A 49 25.37 -4.86 6.58
N ASP A 50 24.70 -4.27 5.58
CA ASP A 50 25.35 -3.47 4.53
C ASP A 50 24.59 -2.16 4.24
N LEU A 51 23.96 -1.56 5.25
CA LEU A 51 23.45 -0.20 5.12
C LEU A 51 24.63 0.79 5.08
N LYS A 52 25.19 0.97 3.88
CA LYS A 52 26.49 1.61 3.61
C LYS A 52 26.68 2.94 4.36
N ALA A 53 25.74 3.87 4.24
CA ALA A 53 25.83 5.18 4.88
C ALA A 53 25.95 5.12 6.42
N ARG A 54 25.44 4.07 7.08
CA ARG A 54 25.58 3.88 8.54
C ARG A 54 26.79 3.03 8.92
N LYS A 55 27.32 2.25 7.98
CA LYS A 55 28.45 1.34 8.16
C LYS A 55 29.79 2.02 7.89
N GLU A 56 29.84 2.91 6.89
CA GLU A 56 31.05 3.56 6.39
C GLU A 56 31.95 4.16 7.49
N PRO A 57 31.43 4.91 8.48
CA PRO A 57 32.29 5.49 9.51
C PRO A 57 33.01 4.49 10.43
N PHE A 58 32.63 3.21 10.38
CA PHE A 58 33.09 2.18 11.31
C PHE A 58 33.86 1.05 10.63
N LEU A 59 34.07 1.09 9.30
CA LEU A 59 34.65 -0.03 8.54
C LEU A 59 35.94 -0.59 9.15
N ASP A 60 36.82 0.28 9.66
CA ASP A 60 38.12 -0.12 10.24
C ASP A 60 38.03 -0.86 11.58
N VAL A 61 36.85 -0.87 12.23
CA VAL A 61 36.63 -1.55 13.52
C VAL A 61 35.60 -2.68 13.43
N LEU A 62 35.07 -2.95 12.23
CA LEU A 62 34.13 -4.05 12.00
C LEU A 62 34.88 -5.35 11.72
N ALA A 63 34.19 -6.47 11.92
CA ALA A 63 34.74 -7.78 11.64
C ALA A 63 34.84 -8.03 10.12
N ASN A 64 35.92 -8.68 9.68
CA ASN A 64 36.22 -8.91 8.26
C ASN A 64 35.75 -10.29 7.74
N ASN A 65 35.10 -11.08 8.58
CA ASN A 65 34.56 -12.41 8.29
C ASN A 65 33.09 -12.34 7.80
N VAL A 66 32.79 -11.36 6.96
CA VAL A 66 31.47 -11.15 6.38
C VAL A 66 31.61 -10.89 4.88
N SER A 67 30.68 -11.42 4.08
CA SER A 67 30.53 -11.05 2.68
C SER A 67 29.07 -10.94 2.25
N HIS A 68 28.85 -10.37 1.06
CA HIS A 68 27.52 -9.97 0.59
C HIS A 68 27.29 -10.42 -0.85
N VAL A 69 26.16 -11.12 -1.09
CA VAL A 69 25.66 -11.47 -2.43
C VAL A 69 24.52 -10.53 -2.85
N SER A 70 24.09 -10.58 -4.10
CA SER A 70 22.98 -9.79 -4.61
C SER A 70 21.68 -10.04 -3.82
N PRO A 71 20.85 -9.01 -3.55
CA PRO A 71 19.52 -9.21 -2.98
C PRO A 71 18.55 -9.75 -4.05
N CYS A 72 17.45 -10.35 -3.60
CA CYS A 72 16.30 -10.61 -4.46
C CYS A 72 15.51 -9.31 -4.69
N HIS A 73 15.88 -8.54 -5.71
CA HIS A 73 15.30 -7.24 -6.03
C HIS A 73 14.85 -7.17 -7.51
N PRO A 74 13.76 -7.84 -7.91
CA PRO A 74 13.36 -7.97 -9.31
C PRO A 74 13.11 -6.63 -10.02
N TYR A 75 12.67 -5.60 -9.28
CA TYR A 75 12.52 -4.27 -9.89
C TYR A 75 13.84 -3.68 -10.39
N ARG A 76 15.00 -4.09 -9.86
CA ARG A 76 16.31 -3.54 -10.22
C ARG A 76 17.14 -4.53 -11.02
N ASP A 77 17.13 -5.79 -10.60
CA ASP A 77 18.15 -6.76 -10.99
C ASP A 77 17.62 -7.90 -11.89
N LEU A 78 16.32 -7.92 -12.20
CA LEU A 78 15.75 -8.84 -13.20
C LEU A 78 16.17 -8.38 -14.60
N GLU A 79 16.87 -9.26 -15.32
CA GLU A 79 17.41 -8.95 -16.65
C GLU A 79 16.34 -8.98 -17.75
N GLU A 80 16.59 -8.29 -18.87
CA GLU A 80 15.67 -8.31 -20.01
C GLU A 80 15.59 -9.73 -20.61
N GLY A 81 14.39 -10.28 -20.65
CA GLY A 81 14.14 -11.66 -21.12
C GLY A 81 14.35 -12.74 -20.05
N GLU A 82 14.74 -12.37 -18.83
CA GLU A 82 14.84 -13.29 -17.70
C GLU A 82 13.47 -13.45 -17.00
N THR A 83 13.05 -14.69 -16.76
CA THR A 83 11.88 -15.01 -15.94
C THR A 83 12.21 -14.90 -14.45
N GLU A 84 11.19 -14.70 -13.60
CA GLU A 84 11.39 -14.65 -12.15
C GLU A 84 12.03 -15.95 -11.61
N GLU A 85 11.67 -17.10 -12.18
CA GLU A 85 12.25 -18.40 -11.82
C GLU A 85 13.74 -18.49 -12.20
N GLN A 86 14.13 -18.02 -13.39
CA GLN A 86 15.53 -17.98 -13.81
C GLN A 86 16.35 -17.05 -12.92
N TYR A 87 15.77 -15.90 -12.54
CA TYR A 87 16.42 -14.98 -11.61
C TYR A 87 16.66 -15.60 -10.23
N VAL A 88 15.66 -16.32 -9.68
CA VAL A 88 15.83 -17.06 -8.42
C VAL A 88 16.94 -18.11 -8.54
N ILE A 89 17.01 -18.83 -9.66
CA ILE A 89 18.08 -19.82 -9.92
C ILE A 89 19.45 -19.12 -9.97
N ARG A 90 19.55 -17.97 -10.62
CA ARG A 90 20.79 -17.17 -10.70
C ARG A 90 21.26 -16.73 -9.32
N LEU A 91 20.37 -16.22 -8.46
CA LEU A 91 20.71 -15.82 -7.09
C LEU A 91 21.14 -17.01 -6.23
N ALA A 92 20.49 -18.16 -6.38
CA ALA A 92 20.89 -19.38 -5.67
C ALA A 92 22.29 -19.86 -6.13
N LYS A 93 22.58 -19.76 -7.43
CA LYS A 93 23.90 -20.07 -7.97
C LYS A 93 24.96 -19.08 -7.46
N GLU A 94 24.65 -17.78 -7.43
CA GLU A 94 25.56 -16.76 -6.88
C GLU A 94 25.92 -17.05 -5.42
N LEU A 95 24.94 -17.45 -4.61
CA LEU A 95 25.20 -17.87 -3.23
C LEU A 95 26.09 -19.12 -3.17
N ASP A 96 25.81 -20.14 -3.99
CA ASP A 96 26.64 -21.35 -4.06
C ASP A 96 28.09 -21.03 -4.44
N ASP A 97 28.30 -20.18 -5.44
CA ASP A 97 29.61 -19.70 -5.87
C ASP A 97 30.34 -18.96 -4.72
N GLU A 98 29.61 -18.17 -3.93
CA GLU A 98 30.17 -17.44 -2.78
C GLU A 98 30.60 -18.39 -1.66
N PHE A 99 29.81 -19.44 -1.38
CA PHE A 99 30.23 -20.53 -0.48
C PHE A 99 31.53 -21.18 -0.96
N GLN A 100 31.64 -21.48 -2.27
CA GLN A 100 32.87 -22.05 -2.83
C GLN A 100 34.07 -21.10 -2.72
N ARG A 101 33.86 -19.80 -2.95
CA ARG A 101 34.91 -18.78 -2.87
C ARG A 101 35.50 -18.67 -1.47
N ILE A 102 34.67 -18.76 -0.44
CA ILE A 102 35.08 -18.66 0.98
C ILE A 102 35.66 -19.99 1.49
N GLY A 103 35.25 -21.11 0.90
CA GLY A 103 35.39 -22.44 1.48
C GLY A 103 34.13 -22.76 2.30
N PRO A 104 33.29 -23.71 1.86
CA PRO A 104 32.01 -24.02 2.52
C PRO A 104 32.14 -24.36 4.01
N GLU A 105 33.27 -24.96 4.41
CA GLU A 105 33.63 -25.30 5.79
C GLU A 105 33.93 -24.07 6.67
N ASN A 106 34.12 -22.90 6.09
CA ASN A 106 34.42 -21.66 6.82
C ASN A 106 33.16 -20.81 7.09
N VAL A 107 32.02 -21.14 6.48
CA VAL A 107 30.78 -20.35 6.61
C VAL A 107 29.89 -20.87 7.73
N CYS A 108 29.46 -20.03 8.66
CA CYS A 108 28.51 -20.38 9.71
C CYS A 108 27.07 -20.37 9.18
N ALA A 109 26.63 -19.24 8.65
CA ALA A 109 25.26 -19.06 8.21
C ALA A 109 25.10 -18.04 7.08
N PHE A 110 23.97 -18.17 6.40
CA PHE A 110 23.37 -17.08 5.64
C PHE A 110 22.33 -16.35 6.49
N ILE A 111 22.51 -15.05 6.68
CA ILE A 111 21.60 -14.18 7.44
C ILE A 111 20.80 -13.36 6.43
N LEU A 112 19.48 -13.20 6.65
CA LEU A 112 18.69 -12.26 5.86
C LEU A 112 17.42 -11.77 6.57
N GLU A 113 16.86 -10.66 6.09
CA GLU A 113 15.45 -10.28 6.33
C GLU A 113 14.55 -10.91 5.23
N PRO A 114 13.54 -11.74 5.56
CA PRO A 114 12.64 -12.34 4.56
C PRO A 114 11.93 -11.30 3.68
N MET A 115 11.55 -10.18 4.30
CA MET A 115 11.22 -8.94 3.60
C MET A 115 12.09 -7.83 4.19
N VAL A 116 12.86 -7.17 3.33
CA VAL A 116 13.84 -6.16 3.76
C VAL A 116 13.11 -4.94 4.31
N GLY A 117 13.56 -4.41 5.44
CA GLY A 117 12.96 -3.23 6.04
C GLY A 117 13.36 -1.92 5.38
N THR A 118 14.00 -1.06 6.16
CA THR A 118 14.32 0.33 5.82
C THR A 118 15.35 0.50 4.70
N ALA A 119 16.22 -0.49 4.47
CA ALA A 119 17.40 -0.31 3.64
C ALA A 119 17.07 -0.47 2.13
N LEU A 120 16.46 -1.59 1.74
CA LEU A 120 15.96 -1.80 0.36
C LEU A 120 14.46 -1.49 0.20
N GLY A 121 13.74 -1.27 1.30
CA GLY A 121 12.40 -0.70 1.25
C GLY A 121 11.27 -1.68 0.99
N CYS A 122 11.00 -2.58 1.93
CA CYS A 122 9.91 -3.57 1.84
C CYS A 122 9.99 -4.47 0.59
N VAL A 123 11.21 -4.73 0.09
CA VAL A 123 11.41 -5.67 -1.01
C VAL A 123 11.03 -7.07 -0.53
N THR A 124 10.06 -7.66 -1.22
CA THR A 124 9.60 -9.03 -1.01
C THR A 124 10.50 -10.00 -1.74
N ALA A 125 10.86 -11.09 -1.08
CA ALA A 125 11.38 -12.26 -1.78
C ALA A 125 10.37 -12.71 -2.87
N LEU A 126 10.91 -13.10 -4.03
CA LEU A 126 10.13 -13.78 -5.05
C LEU A 126 9.74 -15.18 -4.56
N PRO A 127 8.60 -15.75 -5.02
CA PRO A 127 8.24 -17.13 -4.73
C PRO A 127 9.41 -18.08 -5.01
N GLY A 128 9.67 -19.00 -4.08
CA GLY A 128 10.74 -19.99 -4.20
C GLY A 128 12.15 -19.49 -3.82
N TYR A 129 12.39 -18.18 -3.71
CA TYR A 129 13.70 -17.64 -3.34
C TYR A 129 14.18 -18.16 -1.98
N LEU A 130 13.37 -18.04 -0.93
CA LEU A 130 13.76 -18.48 0.42
C LEU A 130 14.08 -19.99 0.46
N ALA A 131 13.33 -20.79 -0.30
CA ALA A 131 13.55 -22.24 -0.38
C ALA A 131 14.86 -22.56 -1.09
N ALA A 132 15.16 -21.87 -2.20
CA ALA A 132 16.39 -22.05 -2.97
C ALA A 132 17.63 -21.69 -2.12
N ILE A 133 17.60 -20.55 -1.44
CA ILE A 133 18.68 -20.11 -0.55
C ILE A 133 18.89 -21.08 0.62
N LYS A 134 17.80 -21.52 1.26
CA LYS A 134 17.90 -22.51 2.34
C LYS A 134 18.52 -23.82 1.85
N ALA A 135 18.14 -24.29 0.66
CA ALA A 135 18.71 -25.49 0.07
C ALA A 135 20.22 -25.38 -0.18
N VAL A 136 20.70 -24.21 -0.62
CA VAL A 136 22.15 -23.95 -0.79
C VAL A 136 22.86 -23.98 0.57
N CYS A 137 22.34 -23.29 1.58
CA CYS A 137 22.94 -23.26 2.92
C CYS A 137 23.07 -24.67 3.51
N HIS A 138 21.98 -25.44 3.48
CA HIS A 138 21.93 -26.79 4.03
C HIS A 138 22.83 -27.76 3.29
N ARG A 139 22.98 -27.62 1.96
CA ARG A 139 23.94 -28.40 1.16
C ARG A 139 25.39 -28.22 1.64
N HIS A 140 25.75 -27.01 2.06
CA HIS A 140 27.08 -26.67 2.57
C HIS A 140 27.23 -26.85 4.09
N GLY A 141 26.18 -27.33 4.76
CA GLY A 141 26.14 -27.53 6.21
C GLY A 141 26.09 -26.24 7.03
N ALA A 142 25.76 -25.11 6.40
CA ALA A 142 25.55 -23.82 7.06
C ALA A 142 24.09 -23.65 7.49
N LEU A 143 23.86 -22.87 8.55
CA LEU A 143 22.49 -22.55 9.00
C LEU A 143 21.91 -21.36 8.21
N ILE A 144 20.59 -21.20 8.30
CA ILE A 144 19.89 -20.01 7.82
C ILE A 144 19.26 -19.23 8.98
N ILE A 145 19.54 -17.93 9.04
CA ILE A 145 19.07 -17.04 10.10
C ILE A 145 18.14 -15.98 9.49
N PHE A 146 16.89 -15.92 9.94
CA PHE A 146 15.96 -14.88 9.53
C PHE A 146 15.90 -13.75 10.56
N ASN A 147 16.25 -12.55 10.14
CA ASN A 147 15.99 -11.33 10.88
C ASN A 147 14.58 -10.83 10.60
N GLU A 148 13.66 -11.14 11.50
CA GLU A 148 12.27 -10.70 11.45
C GLU A 148 11.96 -9.60 12.46
N VAL A 149 12.98 -8.90 12.97
CA VAL A 149 12.81 -7.79 13.91
C VAL A 149 11.92 -6.69 13.33
N MET A 150 11.84 -6.51 12.01
CA MET A 150 10.96 -5.54 11.37
C MET A 150 9.74 -6.14 10.69
N CYS A 151 9.94 -7.18 9.89
CA CYS A 151 8.90 -7.74 9.01
C CYS A 151 8.05 -8.85 9.65
N GLY A 152 8.49 -9.41 10.78
CA GLY A 152 7.73 -10.43 11.49
C GLY A 152 6.70 -9.85 12.45
N LEU A 153 6.14 -10.76 13.25
CA LEU A 153 5.17 -10.52 14.32
C LEU A 153 3.96 -9.71 13.83
N GLY A 154 3.35 -10.16 12.73
CA GLY A 154 2.13 -9.58 12.18
C GLY A 154 2.34 -8.47 11.14
N ARG A 155 3.53 -7.86 11.07
CA ARG A 155 3.78 -6.67 10.24
C ARG A 155 3.43 -6.87 8.78
N THR A 156 3.79 -8.02 8.23
CA THR A 156 3.57 -8.37 6.83
C THR A 156 2.19 -8.95 6.55
N GLY A 157 1.32 -9.09 7.56
CA GLY A 157 0.01 -9.75 7.44
C GLY A 157 0.00 -11.22 7.86
N HIS A 158 1.17 -11.77 8.18
CA HIS A 158 1.36 -13.08 8.83
C HIS A 158 2.10 -12.92 10.16
N MET A 159 1.94 -13.89 11.07
CA MET A 159 2.65 -13.87 12.35
C MET A 159 4.16 -13.89 12.14
N HIS A 160 4.66 -14.70 11.20
CA HIS A 160 6.04 -14.64 10.75
C HIS A 160 6.08 -14.42 9.24
N ALA A 161 7.00 -13.60 8.76
CA ALA A 161 7.08 -13.26 7.34
C ALA A 161 7.39 -14.49 6.48
N TRP A 162 8.19 -15.43 7.00
CA TRP A 162 8.50 -16.69 6.33
C TRP A 162 7.30 -17.61 6.06
N GLN A 163 6.15 -17.38 6.71
CA GLN A 163 4.93 -18.15 6.47
C GLN A 163 4.35 -17.95 5.07
N TYR A 164 4.69 -16.85 4.39
CA TYR A 164 4.29 -16.64 2.99
C TYR A 164 4.84 -17.73 2.05
N ASP A 165 6.07 -18.17 2.29
CA ASP A 165 6.76 -19.16 1.46
C ASP A 165 6.82 -20.55 2.12
N GLY A 166 6.38 -20.66 3.37
CA GLY A 166 6.44 -21.91 4.14
C GLY A 166 7.86 -22.35 4.51
N VAL A 167 8.84 -21.43 4.50
CA VAL A 167 10.26 -21.75 4.74
C VAL A 167 10.67 -21.39 6.16
N VAL A 168 10.57 -22.34 7.08
CA VAL A 168 10.98 -22.14 8.48
C VAL A 168 12.51 -21.94 8.57
N PRO A 169 13.03 -20.91 9.27
CA PRO A 169 14.47 -20.74 9.47
C PRO A 169 15.04 -21.67 10.55
N ASP A 170 16.37 -21.77 10.62
CA ASP A 170 17.05 -22.50 11.70
C ASP A 170 17.11 -21.65 12.99
N ILE A 171 17.31 -20.33 12.82
CA ILE A 171 17.21 -19.33 13.89
C ILE A 171 16.45 -18.10 13.37
N GLN A 172 15.55 -17.52 14.17
CA GLN A 172 14.81 -16.32 13.84
C GLN A 172 15.03 -15.23 14.90
N ALA A 173 15.55 -14.07 14.51
CA ALA A 173 15.59 -12.91 15.40
C ALA A 173 14.26 -12.14 15.35
N VAL A 174 13.66 -11.87 16.51
CA VAL A 174 12.43 -11.07 16.67
C VAL A 174 12.64 -9.93 17.68
N GLY A 175 11.81 -8.89 17.59
CA GLY A 175 11.80 -7.71 18.46
C GLY A 175 10.61 -6.82 18.08
N LYS A 176 10.70 -5.49 18.23
CA LYS A 176 9.70 -4.49 17.80
C LYS A 176 8.23 -4.89 18.06
N GLY A 177 7.58 -5.59 17.12
CA GLY A 177 6.22 -6.11 17.27
C GLY A 177 6.03 -7.06 18.46
N LEU A 178 7.12 -7.55 19.06
CA LEU A 178 7.09 -8.44 20.23
C LEU A 178 6.43 -7.79 21.44
N ASP A 179 6.67 -6.50 21.66
CA ASP A 179 6.08 -5.72 22.76
C ASP A 179 5.43 -4.41 22.30
N ALA A 180 5.31 -4.21 20.97
CA ALA A 180 4.77 -3.01 20.36
C ALA A 180 5.39 -1.69 20.90
N GLY A 181 6.62 -1.74 21.43
CA GLY A 181 7.30 -0.58 22.02
C GLY A 181 6.90 -0.22 23.46
N TYR A 182 6.08 -1.04 24.14
CA TYR A 182 5.77 -0.86 25.57
C TYR A 182 6.91 -1.31 26.49
N GLY A 183 7.82 -2.13 25.98
CA GLY A 183 9.01 -2.59 26.69
C GLY A 183 10.27 -2.41 25.85
N THR A 184 11.32 -3.10 26.28
CA THR A 184 12.52 -3.34 25.48
C THR A 184 12.80 -4.83 25.43
N ILE A 185 12.25 -5.52 24.43
CA ILE A 185 12.45 -6.96 24.27
C ILE A 185 12.63 -7.40 22.82
N SER A 186 13.49 -8.40 22.69
CA SER A 186 13.86 -9.13 21.49
C SER A 186 14.35 -10.51 21.89
N ALA A 187 14.29 -11.45 20.96
CA ALA A 187 14.69 -12.83 21.19
C ALA A 187 15.12 -13.50 19.88
N PRO A 188 16.12 -14.40 19.91
CA PRO A 188 16.22 -15.46 18.93
C PRO A 188 15.20 -16.56 19.26
N LEU A 189 14.40 -16.95 18.28
CA LEU A 189 13.63 -18.19 18.28
C LEU A 189 14.49 -19.24 17.57
N ILE A 190 14.61 -20.43 18.15
CA ILE A 190 15.63 -21.39 17.78
C ILE A 190 14.95 -22.71 17.45
N HIS A 191 15.27 -23.28 16.29
CA HIS A 191 14.76 -24.59 15.91
C HIS A 191 15.42 -25.70 16.75
N ASP A 192 14.64 -26.73 17.10
CA ASP A 192 15.09 -27.84 17.96
C ASP A 192 16.43 -28.47 17.53
N HIS A 193 16.69 -28.67 16.23
CA HIS A 193 17.94 -29.28 15.77
C HIS A 193 19.20 -28.46 16.12
N VAL A 194 19.08 -27.13 16.27
CA VAL A 194 20.19 -26.26 16.73
C VAL A 194 20.40 -26.44 18.24
N ILE A 195 19.30 -26.54 19.00
CA ILE A 195 19.34 -26.84 20.43
C ILE A 195 19.92 -28.23 20.69
N ASP A 196 19.57 -29.22 19.88
CA ASP A 196 20.10 -30.58 19.99
C ASP A 196 21.61 -30.61 19.74
N GLY A 197 22.11 -29.79 18.81
CA GLY A 197 23.54 -29.58 18.62
C GLY A 197 24.24 -29.06 19.88
N LEU A 198 23.65 -28.08 20.58
CA LEU A 198 24.18 -27.61 21.87
C LEU A 198 24.13 -28.68 22.97
N LYS A 199 23.01 -29.42 23.06
CA LYS A 199 22.81 -30.47 24.09
C LYS A 199 23.77 -31.63 23.94
N GLN A 200 24.23 -31.93 22.72
CA GLN A 200 25.23 -32.98 22.47
C GLN A 200 26.63 -32.59 22.93
N GLY A 201 26.91 -31.30 23.06
CA GLY A 201 28.15 -30.78 23.65
C GLY A 201 27.94 -30.34 25.11
N SER A 202 28.14 -29.05 25.38
CA SER A 202 28.13 -28.47 26.73
C SER A 202 26.74 -28.30 27.35
N ALA A 203 25.66 -28.41 26.56
CA ALA A 203 24.29 -28.08 26.95
C ALA A 203 24.14 -26.65 27.54
N SER A 204 25.02 -25.73 27.15
CA SER A 204 25.06 -24.35 27.62
C SER A 204 25.25 -23.37 26.46
N PHE A 205 24.66 -22.19 26.56
CA PHE A 205 24.88 -21.10 25.61
C PHE A 205 25.76 -20.03 26.24
N GLN A 206 26.94 -19.77 25.66
CA GLN A 206 27.93 -18.81 26.15
C GLN A 206 27.54 -17.36 25.79
N HIS A 207 26.40 -16.94 26.32
CA HIS A 207 25.83 -15.62 26.13
C HIS A 207 24.99 -15.24 27.35
N GLY A 208 25.19 -14.03 27.84
CA GLY A 208 24.40 -13.50 28.95
C GLY A 208 24.39 -11.98 28.94
N GLN A 209 23.28 -11.40 29.35
CA GLN A 209 23.12 -9.97 29.58
C GLN A 209 22.41 -9.74 30.91
N THR A 210 22.78 -8.69 31.64
CA THR A 210 22.20 -8.38 32.97
C THR A 210 20.68 -8.29 32.96
N TYR A 211 20.09 -7.74 31.89
CA TYR A 211 18.64 -7.58 31.74
C TYR A 211 18.01 -8.61 30.80
N GLN A 212 18.70 -9.71 30.52
CA GLN A 212 18.10 -10.83 29.80
C GLN A 212 16.90 -11.36 30.59
N CYS A 213 15.78 -11.60 29.90
CA CYS A 213 14.52 -12.05 30.51
C CYS A 213 13.98 -11.13 31.63
N HIS A 214 14.19 -9.82 31.53
CA HIS A 214 13.66 -8.85 32.50
C HIS A 214 12.14 -9.02 32.69
N PRO A 215 11.64 -9.37 33.90
CA PRO A 215 10.25 -9.78 34.11
C PRO A 215 9.21 -8.76 33.62
N LEU A 216 9.44 -7.46 33.84
CA LEU A 216 8.54 -6.42 33.36
C LEU A 216 8.40 -6.39 31.83
N ASN A 217 9.51 -6.59 31.10
CA ASN A 217 9.50 -6.58 29.64
C ASN A 217 8.82 -7.85 29.11
N VAL A 218 9.01 -8.99 29.79
CA VAL A 218 8.35 -10.25 29.45
C VAL A 218 6.84 -10.17 29.66
N VAL A 219 6.39 -9.59 30.78
CA VAL A 219 4.95 -9.40 31.06
C VAL A 219 4.33 -8.43 30.04
N ALA A 220 4.99 -7.32 29.73
CA ALA A 220 4.52 -6.39 28.71
C ALA A 220 4.43 -7.04 27.32
N ALA A 221 5.46 -7.80 26.91
CA ALA A 221 5.45 -8.53 25.65
C ALA A 221 4.33 -9.57 25.60
N LEU A 222 4.16 -10.36 26.67
CA LEU A 222 3.10 -11.36 26.76
C LEU A 222 1.71 -10.72 26.61
N GLU A 223 1.48 -9.59 27.28
CA GLU A 223 0.19 -8.90 27.20
C GLU A 223 -0.06 -8.32 25.80
N VAL A 224 0.96 -7.76 25.16
CA VAL A 224 0.86 -7.31 23.76
C VAL A 224 0.52 -8.47 22.82
N GLN A 225 1.18 -9.62 22.98
CA GLN A 225 0.89 -10.79 22.16
C GLN A 225 -0.55 -11.31 22.40
N ARG A 226 -1.05 -11.27 23.65
CA ARG A 226 -2.45 -11.58 23.95
C ARG A 226 -3.42 -10.63 23.27
N ILE A 227 -3.19 -9.32 23.36
CA ILE A 227 -4.02 -8.31 22.68
C ILE A 227 -4.03 -8.53 21.16
N ILE A 228 -2.87 -8.83 20.56
CA ILE A 228 -2.76 -9.13 19.14
C ILE A 228 -3.58 -10.37 18.77
N GLN A 229 -3.51 -11.42 19.59
CA GLN A 229 -4.23 -12.67 19.38
C GLN A 229 -5.74 -12.50 19.58
N ASP A 230 -6.16 -11.96 20.72
CA ASP A 230 -7.57 -11.80 21.11
C ASP A 230 -8.31 -10.83 20.18
N GLY A 231 -7.61 -9.80 19.69
CA GLY A 231 -8.15 -8.82 18.74
C GLY A 231 -8.05 -9.23 17.26
N ASP A 232 -7.51 -10.41 16.95
CA ASP A 232 -7.23 -10.86 15.57
C ASP A 232 -6.46 -9.80 14.74
N LEU A 233 -5.51 -9.12 15.39
CA LEU A 233 -4.85 -7.93 14.82
C LEU A 233 -3.91 -8.26 13.67
N VAL A 234 -3.37 -9.48 13.62
CA VAL A 234 -2.59 -9.95 12.45
C VAL A 234 -3.49 -10.04 11.23
N ARG A 235 -4.71 -10.56 11.37
CA ARG A 235 -5.67 -10.59 10.27
C ARG A 235 -6.11 -9.18 9.89
N ASN A 236 -6.34 -8.29 10.85
CA ASN A 236 -6.64 -6.90 10.53
C ASN A 236 -5.48 -6.24 9.75
N ALA A 237 -4.23 -6.46 10.16
CA ALA A 237 -3.05 -5.99 9.44
C ALA A 237 -2.96 -6.55 8.00
N CYS A 238 -3.40 -7.79 7.79
CA CYS A 238 -3.53 -8.38 6.45
C CYS A 238 -4.60 -7.66 5.62
N LEU A 239 -5.83 -7.54 6.13
CA LEU A 239 -6.97 -6.94 5.42
C LEU A 239 -6.75 -5.44 5.14
N MET A 240 -6.33 -4.68 6.14
CA MET A 240 -6.02 -3.25 5.98
C MET A 240 -4.79 -3.03 5.11
N GLY A 241 -3.86 -3.99 5.12
CA GLY A 241 -2.71 -3.98 4.23
C GLY A 241 -3.08 -4.12 2.76
N ILE A 242 -4.07 -4.97 2.44
CA ILE A 242 -4.63 -5.10 1.08
C ILE A 242 -5.27 -3.78 0.65
N LEU A 243 -6.09 -3.16 1.51
CA LEU A 243 -6.70 -1.86 1.23
C LEU A 243 -5.64 -0.76 1.03
N LEU A 244 -4.66 -0.69 1.92
CA LEU A 244 -3.57 0.28 1.86
C LEU A 244 -2.77 0.14 0.57
N GLY A 245 -2.39 -1.08 0.20
CA GLY A 245 -1.70 -1.36 -1.07
C GLY A 245 -2.52 -0.94 -2.29
N HIS A 246 -3.81 -1.30 -2.33
CA HIS A 246 -4.70 -0.91 -3.42
C HIS A 246 -4.78 0.61 -3.60
N LEU A 247 -4.94 1.36 -2.51
CA LEU A 247 -5.04 2.81 -2.54
C LEU A 247 -3.69 3.48 -2.89
N LEU A 248 -2.57 2.91 -2.44
CA LEU A 248 -1.24 3.39 -2.82
C LEU A 248 -1.02 3.28 -4.33
N HIS A 249 -1.29 2.11 -4.90
CA HIS A 249 -1.20 1.89 -6.35
C HIS A 249 -2.13 2.84 -7.10
N ARG A 250 -3.38 2.96 -6.66
CA ARG A 250 -4.38 3.85 -7.27
C ARG A 250 -3.91 5.31 -7.32
N VAL A 251 -3.24 5.80 -6.28
CA VAL A 251 -2.81 7.21 -6.18
C VAL A 251 -1.46 7.48 -6.86
N PHE A 252 -0.54 6.51 -6.82
CA PHE A 252 0.86 6.76 -7.16
C PHE A 252 1.36 6.08 -8.44
N ASP A 253 0.68 5.07 -8.98
CA ASP A 253 1.15 4.35 -10.17
C ASP A 253 1.27 5.27 -11.41
N SER A 254 0.39 6.28 -11.52
CA SER A 254 0.43 7.27 -12.60
C SER A 254 1.39 8.44 -12.32
N HIS A 255 1.88 8.58 -11.08
CA HIS A 255 2.73 9.71 -10.71
C HIS A 255 4.10 9.60 -11.40
N PRO A 256 4.56 10.58 -12.20
CA PRO A 256 5.72 10.44 -13.09
C PRO A 256 7.02 10.13 -12.35
N ASN A 257 7.14 10.55 -11.10
CA ASN A 257 8.34 10.32 -10.28
C ASN A 257 8.21 9.17 -9.27
N VAL A 258 7.13 8.40 -9.30
CA VAL A 258 7.03 7.17 -8.47
C VAL A 258 7.48 5.99 -9.33
N GLY A 259 8.61 5.38 -8.96
CA GLY A 259 9.16 4.25 -9.69
C GLY A 259 8.44 2.96 -9.34
N GLN A 260 8.31 2.67 -8.04
CA GLN A 260 7.64 1.47 -7.56
C GLN A 260 6.93 1.73 -6.23
N VAL A 261 5.69 1.26 -6.15
CA VAL A 261 4.98 1.01 -4.89
C VAL A 261 5.11 -0.48 -4.58
N ARG A 262 5.58 -0.84 -3.37
CA ARG A 262 5.76 -2.24 -2.97
C ARG A 262 5.55 -2.43 -1.48
N GLY A 263 5.10 -3.62 -1.09
CA GLY A 263 4.85 -3.95 0.31
C GLY A 263 3.86 -5.09 0.48
N ARG A 264 3.63 -5.47 1.74
CA ARG A 264 2.65 -6.46 2.18
C ARG A 264 2.20 -6.13 3.61
N GLY A 265 0.98 -6.53 3.97
CA GLY A 265 0.40 -6.21 5.27
C GLY A 265 0.46 -4.71 5.55
N MET A 266 0.91 -4.32 6.75
CA MET A 266 1.05 -2.92 7.13
C MET A 266 2.49 -2.42 6.93
N PHE A 267 3.16 -2.83 5.86
CA PHE A 267 4.56 -2.49 5.59
C PHE A 267 4.75 -2.16 4.10
N TRP A 268 4.62 -0.88 3.78
CA TRP A 268 4.56 -0.39 2.40
C TRP A 268 5.56 0.70 2.12
N TYR A 269 6.03 0.71 0.89
CA TYR A 269 7.09 1.58 0.40
C TYR A 269 6.72 2.24 -0.90
N ILE A 270 7.17 3.48 -1.05
CA ILE A 270 7.06 4.24 -2.28
C ILE A 270 8.45 4.73 -2.63
N GLU A 271 8.98 4.27 -3.77
CA GLU A 271 10.29 4.64 -4.29
C GLU A 271 10.16 5.72 -5.37
N PHE A 272 11.03 6.72 -5.31
CA PHE A 272 11.02 7.85 -6.23
C PHE A 272 12.16 7.80 -7.23
N VAL A 273 11.83 8.07 -8.49
CA VAL A 273 12.75 8.05 -9.63
C VAL A 273 12.63 9.31 -10.47
N ALA A 274 13.71 9.66 -11.15
CA ALA A 274 13.72 10.71 -12.15
C ALA A 274 13.05 10.25 -13.44
N ASP A 275 13.11 8.96 -13.75
CA ASP A 275 12.55 8.35 -14.95
C ASP A 275 12.09 6.92 -14.64
N LYS A 276 10.85 6.57 -15.01
CA LYS A 276 10.27 5.25 -14.68
C LYS A 276 10.81 4.11 -15.53
N ALA A 277 11.07 4.36 -16.81
CA ALA A 277 11.48 3.32 -17.75
C ALA A 277 12.90 2.83 -17.44
N THR A 278 13.81 3.77 -17.24
CA THR A 278 15.21 3.53 -16.86
C THR A 278 15.38 3.29 -15.37
N LYS A 279 14.34 3.57 -14.56
CA LYS A 279 14.34 3.49 -13.10
C LYS A 279 15.38 4.42 -12.45
N ARG A 280 15.93 5.38 -13.19
CA ARG A 280 17.05 6.23 -12.75
C ARG A 280 16.67 6.99 -11.48
N PRO A 281 17.48 6.96 -10.40
CA PRO A 281 17.18 7.68 -9.17
C PRO A 281 17.16 9.20 -9.40
N LEU A 282 16.48 9.92 -8.51
CA LEU A 282 16.54 11.37 -8.43
C LEU A 282 17.92 11.83 -7.94
N ASP A 283 18.28 13.10 -8.21
CA ASP A 283 19.52 13.68 -7.68
C ASP A 283 19.45 13.74 -6.15
N PRO A 284 20.38 13.10 -5.42
CA PRO A 284 20.41 13.10 -3.95
C PRO A 284 20.42 14.51 -3.33
N LYS A 285 20.93 15.52 -4.05
CA LYS A 285 20.92 16.92 -3.59
C LYS A 285 19.50 17.47 -3.37
N LEU A 286 18.48 16.88 -4.01
CA LEU A 286 17.09 17.23 -3.77
C LEU A 286 16.67 16.92 -2.33
N ASN A 287 17.32 15.96 -1.66
CA ASN A 287 17.02 15.53 -0.29
C ASN A 287 15.52 15.21 -0.12
N LEU A 288 14.94 14.50 -1.09
CA LEU A 288 13.49 14.37 -1.23
C LEU A 288 12.88 13.69 -0.01
N ALA A 289 13.45 12.57 0.45
CA ALA A 289 12.95 11.82 1.59
C ALA A 289 12.90 12.71 2.86
N ARG A 290 13.95 13.51 3.12
CA ARG A 290 13.98 14.46 4.23
C ARG A 290 12.92 15.55 4.08
N ARG A 291 12.75 16.12 2.89
CA ARG A 291 11.71 17.15 2.63
C ARG A 291 10.32 16.61 2.87
N MET A 292 10.04 15.40 2.39
CA MET A 292 8.75 14.72 2.57
C MET A 292 8.44 14.49 4.04
N ARG A 293 9.42 14.03 4.84
CA ARG A 293 9.26 13.89 6.29
C ARG A 293 8.91 15.23 6.95
N LEU A 294 9.67 16.28 6.65
CA LEU A 294 9.45 17.60 7.26
C LEU A 294 8.08 18.16 6.87
N ARG A 295 7.72 18.07 5.58
CA ARG A 295 6.42 18.49 5.05
C ARG A 295 5.26 17.74 5.70
N GLY A 296 5.40 16.42 5.90
CA GLY A 296 4.39 15.61 6.58
C GLY A 296 4.10 16.09 8.01
N LEU A 297 5.11 16.57 8.72
CA LEU A 297 4.96 17.06 10.10
C LEU A 297 4.38 18.49 10.19
N GLU A 298 4.24 19.20 9.07
CA GLU A 298 3.67 20.55 9.06
C GLU A 298 2.15 20.52 9.35
N LYS A 299 1.66 21.60 9.98
CA LYS A 299 0.24 21.81 10.23
C LYS A 299 -0.52 21.77 8.90
N GLY A 300 -1.50 20.87 8.83
CA GLY A 300 -2.33 20.66 7.64
C GLY A 300 -1.95 19.43 6.82
N TYR A 301 -0.76 18.83 7.03
CA TYR A 301 -0.41 17.50 6.51
C TYR A 301 -0.51 16.44 7.62
N ASN A 302 0.00 16.73 8.82
CA ASN A 302 -0.19 15.93 10.04
C ASN A 302 0.09 14.41 9.87
N ILE A 303 1.14 14.04 9.16
CA ILE A 303 1.55 12.65 8.93
C ILE A 303 3.05 12.45 9.16
N CYS A 304 3.42 11.42 9.90
CA CYS A 304 4.81 11.02 10.06
C CYS A 304 5.16 9.98 8.99
N LEU A 305 5.77 10.43 7.90
CA LEU A 305 6.38 9.53 6.92
C LEU A 305 7.76 9.13 7.41
N PHE A 306 8.08 7.84 7.35
CA PHE A 306 9.43 7.37 7.68
C PHE A 306 10.29 7.48 6.41
N PRO A 307 11.25 8.42 6.33
CA PRO A 307 12.09 8.56 5.17
C PRO A 307 13.27 7.61 5.25
N SER A 308 13.76 7.18 4.10
CA SER A 308 15.07 6.54 4.00
C SER A 308 15.65 6.84 2.62
N THR A 309 16.91 6.48 2.42
CA THR A 309 17.64 6.66 1.16
C THR A 309 18.49 5.43 0.87
N GLY A 310 19.01 5.33 -0.35
CA GLY A 310 19.98 4.29 -0.71
C GLY A 310 19.38 2.99 -1.21
N CYS A 311 18.09 2.94 -1.56
CA CYS A 311 17.46 1.71 -2.05
C CYS A 311 18.01 1.23 -3.41
N ASN A 312 18.65 2.10 -4.19
CA ASN A 312 19.20 1.73 -5.49
C ASN A 312 20.56 1.03 -5.38
N ASP A 313 21.48 1.57 -4.57
CA ASP A 313 22.89 1.12 -4.52
C ASP A 313 23.56 1.30 -3.14
N GLY A 314 22.78 1.63 -2.12
CA GLY A 314 23.23 1.97 -0.77
C GLY A 314 23.47 3.46 -0.54
N TRP A 315 23.48 4.28 -1.59
CA TRP A 315 23.71 5.73 -1.54
C TRP A 315 22.59 6.54 -2.19
N ASN A 316 22.16 6.12 -3.38
CA ASN A 316 21.16 6.78 -4.20
C ASN A 316 19.78 6.11 -4.06
N GLY A 317 18.74 6.88 -4.38
CA GLY A 317 17.35 6.45 -4.29
C GLY A 317 16.67 7.05 -3.05
N ASP A 318 15.57 7.74 -3.28
CA ASP A 318 14.74 8.34 -2.24
C ASP A 318 13.44 7.55 -2.11
N HIS A 319 12.97 7.41 -0.88
CA HIS A 319 11.74 6.69 -0.60
C HIS A 319 11.18 7.00 0.77
N PHE A 320 9.95 6.57 1.00
CA PHE A 320 9.39 6.52 2.34
C PHE A 320 8.56 5.27 2.57
N LEU A 321 8.53 4.92 3.84
CA LEU A 321 7.84 3.80 4.41
C LEU A 321 6.55 4.27 5.10
N LEU A 322 5.48 3.53 4.89
CA LEU A 322 4.27 3.54 5.70
C LEU A 322 4.19 2.24 6.49
N ALA A 323 4.15 2.38 7.82
CA ALA A 323 4.03 1.26 8.74
C ALA A 323 3.00 1.52 9.86
N PRO A 324 1.70 1.67 9.53
CA PRO A 324 0.67 2.01 10.52
C PRO A 324 0.49 0.92 11.59
N PRO A 325 -0.13 1.22 12.75
CA PRO A 325 -0.41 0.20 13.76
C PRO A 325 -1.41 -0.85 13.24
N PHE A 326 -1.45 -2.03 13.86
CA PHE A 326 -2.36 -3.11 13.45
C PHE A 326 -3.83 -2.83 13.78
N THR A 327 -4.10 -1.79 14.54
CA THR A 327 -5.44 -1.36 14.95
C THR A 327 -6.09 -0.37 13.98
N VAL A 328 -5.44 -0.04 12.86
CA VAL A 328 -6.02 0.89 11.87
C VAL A 328 -7.34 0.35 11.33
N THR A 329 -8.24 1.28 11.06
CA THR A 329 -9.54 1.04 10.43
C THR A 329 -9.52 1.50 8.96
N PRO A 330 -10.53 1.15 8.13
CA PRO A 330 -10.58 1.63 6.75
C PRO A 330 -10.52 3.16 6.62
N PRO A 331 -11.25 3.96 7.43
CA PRO A 331 -11.11 5.42 7.41
C PRO A 331 -9.69 5.92 7.75
N ASP A 332 -8.98 5.25 8.68
CA ASP A 332 -7.59 5.61 8.99
C ASP A 332 -6.68 5.38 7.77
N VAL A 333 -6.89 4.27 7.04
CA VAL A 333 -6.12 3.95 5.83
C VAL A 333 -6.38 5.00 4.73
N GLU A 334 -7.63 5.40 4.53
CA GLU A 334 -7.99 6.47 3.59
C GLU A 334 -7.33 7.81 3.97
N GLU A 335 -7.36 8.19 5.25
CA GLU A 335 -6.74 9.42 5.73
C GLU A 335 -5.21 9.38 5.61
N ILE A 336 -4.57 8.23 5.88
CA ILE A 336 -3.13 8.02 5.66
C ILE A 336 -2.78 8.29 4.20
N ILE A 337 -3.57 7.76 3.26
CA ILE A 337 -3.34 7.91 1.82
C ILE A 337 -3.57 9.35 1.38
N TYR A 338 -4.67 9.96 1.83
CA TYR A 338 -4.96 11.36 1.57
C TYR A 338 -3.80 12.25 2.01
N ARG A 339 -3.33 12.12 3.26
CA ARG A 339 -2.21 12.90 3.79
C ARG A 339 -0.90 12.61 3.07
N ALA A 340 -0.56 11.34 2.85
CA ALA A 340 0.67 10.95 2.16
C ALA A 340 0.69 11.53 0.74
N SER A 341 -0.42 11.43 -0.01
CA SER A 341 -0.53 11.98 -1.36
C SER A 341 -0.27 13.49 -1.37
N ARG A 342 -0.90 14.24 -0.47
CA ARG A 342 -0.70 15.70 -0.37
C ARG A 342 0.76 16.05 -0.11
N VAL A 343 1.45 15.31 0.76
CA VAL A 343 2.89 15.50 0.98
C VAL A 343 3.66 15.28 -0.32
N VAL A 344 3.46 14.15 -0.99
CA VAL A 344 4.17 13.80 -2.24
C VAL A 344 3.98 14.87 -3.31
N TYR A 345 2.72 15.18 -3.65
CA TYR A 345 2.41 16.15 -4.70
C TYR A 345 2.97 17.54 -4.38
N SER A 346 2.79 18.02 -3.15
CA SER A 346 3.27 19.36 -2.75
C SER A 346 4.80 19.49 -2.77
N VAL A 347 5.54 18.43 -2.40
CA VAL A 347 7.01 18.44 -2.44
C VAL A 347 7.49 18.42 -3.89
N PHE A 348 6.87 17.62 -4.77
CA PHE A 348 7.26 17.59 -6.18
C PHE A 348 6.91 18.88 -6.92
N GLU A 349 5.81 19.56 -6.57
CA GLU A 349 5.52 20.91 -7.06
C GLU A 349 6.62 21.91 -6.66
N GLU A 350 7.03 21.89 -5.40
CA GLU A 350 8.11 22.77 -4.90
C GLU A 350 9.44 22.52 -5.62
N VAL A 351 9.81 21.24 -5.79
CA VAL A 351 11.06 20.86 -6.45
C VAL A 351 11.03 21.24 -7.93
N ARG A 352 9.90 21.05 -8.63
CA ARG A 352 9.73 21.47 -10.02
C ARG A 352 9.81 22.99 -10.18
N ALA A 353 9.15 23.75 -9.29
CA ALA A 353 9.18 25.21 -9.33
C ALA A 353 10.60 25.79 -9.14
N LYS A 354 11.45 25.12 -8.34
CA LYS A 354 12.86 25.52 -8.11
C LYS A 354 13.81 25.11 -9.23
N ALA A 355 13.43 24.18 -10.10
CA ALA A 355 14.25 23.67 -11.21
C ALA A 355 14.11 24.47 -12.52
N ILE A 356 13.19 25.44 -12.58
CA ILE A 356 12.95 26.27 -13.77
C ILE A 356 13.76 27.57 -13.65
N PRO A 357 14.72 27.86 -14.55
CA PRO A 357 15.39 29.16 -14.63
C PRO A 357 14.38 30.29 -14.89
N SER A 358 14.67 31.51 -14.42
CA SER A 358 13.75 32.67 -14.32
C SER A 358 13.08 33.15 -15.62
N ASP A 359 13.42 32.59 -16.78
CA ASP A 359 13.06 33.16 -18.08
C ASP A 359 11.95 32.35 -18.80
N ALA A 360 11.46 31.28 -18.18
CA ALA A 360 10.29 30.53 -18.67
C ALA A 360 9.05 30.79 -17.80
N LYS A 361 8.66 32.05 -17.63
CA LYS A 361 7.36 32.40 -17.03
C LYS A 361 6.24 32.35 -18.08
N LYS A 362 5.63 31.18 -18.26
CA LYS A 362 4.19 31.10 -18.57
C LYS A 362 3.54 29.93 -17.83
N ALA A 363 2.44 30.29 -17.15
CA ALA A 363 1.44 29.47 -16.49
C ALA A 363 1.89 28.67 -15.25
N PHE A 364 1.57 29.20 -14.07
CA PHE A 364 0.72 28.56 -13.05
C PHE A 364 0.70 29.46 -11.80
N VAL A 365 -0.48 29.99 -11.46
CA VAL A 365 -0.75 30.64 -10.16
C VAL A 365 -2.09 30.10 -9.68
N LEU A 366 -2.07 29.44 -8.53
CA LEU A 366 -3.27 29.11 -7.74
C LEU A 366 -3.15 29.86 -6.41
N TYR A 367 -4.14 30.69 -6.11
CA TYR A 367 -4.35 31.28 -4.79
C TYR A 367 -5.81 31.09 -4.40
N PHE A 368 -6.04 30.60 -3.20
CA PHE A 368 -7.37 30.44 -2.59
C PHE A 368 -7.86 31.77 -2.01
N SER A 369 -9.16 32.07 -2.11
CA SER A 369 -9.84 32.99 -1.17
C SER A 369 -11.36 32.74 -1.13
N HIS A 370 -11.94 33.03 0.04
CA HIS A 370 -13.29 32.72 0.52
C HIS A 370 -14.43 33.30 -0.34
N ALA A 371 -15.61 32.64 -0.38
CA ALA A 371 -16.92 33.32 -0.42
C ALA A 371 -18.11 32.38 -0.13
N ARG A 372 -19.07 32.87 0.66
CA ARG A 372 -20.49 32.45 0.71
C ARG A 372 -21.26 33.18 -0.40
N MET A 373 -22.26 32.54 -1.02
CA MET A 373 -23.69 32.97 -1.09
C MET A 373 -24.48 32.17 -2.17
N PHE A 374 -25.80 32.18 -1.99
CA PHE A 374 -26.84 31.31 -2.57
C PHE A 374 -27.50 31.80 -3.88
N THR A 375 -28.34 30.90 -4.44
CA THR A 375 -29.51 31.04 -5.35
C THR A 375 -29.25 30.68 -6.84
N ASN A 376 -30.14 29.99 -7.59
CA ASN A 376 -31.61 29.89 -7.50
C ASN A 376 -32.21 28.61 -8.18
N GLU A 377 -33.45 28.28 -7.79
CA GLU A 377 -34.26 27.10 -8.15
C GLU A 377 -35.01 27.23 -9.51
N LYS A 378 -35.11 26.14 -10.29
CA LYS A 378 -36.11 25.93 -11.36
C LYS A 378 -36.89 24.63 -11.12
N LYS A 379 -38.21 24.68 -11.27
CA LYS A 379 -39.19 23.62 -10.92
C LYS A 379 -39.47 22.63 -12.08
N LEU A 380 -39.35 21.35 -11.73
CA LEU A 380 -40.17 20.16 -12.05
C LEU A 380 -40.75 19.96 -13.46
N THR A 381 -40.18 19.01 -14.20
CA THR A 381 -40.82 18.25 -15.29
C THR A 381 -41.96 17.37 -14.74
N PRO A 382 -43.01 17.05 -15.54
CA PRO A 382 -44.06 16.09 -15.15
C PRO A 382 -43.48 14.70 -14.82
N PRO A 383 -44.15 13.87 -14.01
CA PRO A 383 -43.74 12.48 -13.80
C PRO A 383 -43.67 11.73 -15.14
N PHE A 384 -42.57 11.00 -15.36
CA PHE A 384 -42.32 10.20 -16.56
C PHE A 384 -41.95 8.77 -16.18
N THR A 385 -42.10 7.83 -17.10
CA THR A 385 -41.72 6.42 -16.91
C THR A 385 -40.55 6.09 -17.83
N VAL A 386 -39.51 5.47 -17.26
CA VAL A 386 -38.34 4.97 -18.00
C VAL A 386 -38.35 3.44 -17.93
N GLU A 387 -38.30 2.78 -19.09
CA GLU A 387 -38.22 1.32 -19.19
C GLU A 387 -36.84 0.92 -19.75
N ALA A 388 -36.17 -0.02 -19.10
CA ALA A 388 -34.88 -0.57 -19.54
C ALA A 388 -35.00 -2.08 -19.81
N GLY A 389 -34.58 -2.51 -21.00
CA GLY A 389 -34.58 -3.92 -21.42
C GLY A 389 -33.40 -4.73 -20.88
N PRO A 390 -33.40 -6.07 -21.01
CA PRO A 390 -32.22 -6.91 -20.73
C PRO A 390 -31.02 -6.50 -21.61
N GLY A 391 -29.80 -6.52 -21.07
CA GLY A 391 -28.57 -6.17 -21.81
C GLY A 391 -28.19 -4.69 -21.81
N THR A 392 -28.90 -3.88 -21.02
CA THR A 392 -28.60 -2.46 -20.83
C THR A 392 -27.48 -2.34 -19.79
N ASP A 393 -26.22 -2.48 -20.22
CA ASP A 393 -25.04 -2.46 -19.35
C ASP A 393 -24.32 -1.10 -19.41
N ILE A 394 -24.23 -0.45 -18.25
CA ILE A 394 -23.59 0.85 -18.08
C ILE A 394 -22.07 0.76 -17.84
N TRP A 395 -21.53 -0.45 -17.67
CA TRP A 395 -20.15 -0.72 -17.28
C TRP A 395 -19.28 -1.27 -18.40
N ARG A 396 -19.86 -1.68 -19.52
CA ARG A 396 -19.09 -2.03 -20.70
C ARG A 396 -18.33 -0.77 -21.13
N LYS A 397 -17.00 -0.73 -20.89
CA LYS A 397 -16.11 0.28 -21.49
C LYS A 397 -16.41 0.28 -23.00
N PRO A 398 -16.94 1.37 -23.57
CA PRO A 398 -17.09 1.41 -25.00
C PRO A 398 -15.83 2.03 -25.59
N GLY A 399 -15.25 1.37 -26.59
CA GLY A 399 -14.73 2.17 -27.69
C GLY A 399 -15.94 2.82 -28.34
N HIS A 400 -16.23 4.07 -27.97
CA HIS A 400 -17.38 4.88 -28.40
C HIS A 400 -18.76 4.28 -28.03
N ASP A 401 -19.46 4.87 -27.04
CA ASP A 401 -20.94 4.84 -26.89
C ASP A 401 -21.35 5.12 -25.44
N ALA A 402 -21.70 6.37 -25.15
CA ALA A 402 -22.53 6.72 -24.00
C ALA A 402 -24.02 6.38 -24.24
N TRP A 403 -24.37 5.82 -25.40
CA TRP A 403 -25.73 5.68 -25.93
C TRP A 403 -26.44 4.36 -25.61
N SER A 404 -25.82 3.45 -24.86
CA SER A 404 -26.49 2.24 -24.37
C SER A 404 -27.39 2.49 -23.16
N ILE A 405 -27.60 3.76 -22.78
CA ILE A 405 -28.51 4.19 -21.73
C ILE A 405 -29.79 4.69 -22.40
N PRO A 406 -30.98 4.21 -22.03
CA PRO A 406 -32.20 4.93 -22.36
C PRO A 406 -32.23 6.23 -21.54
N ASP A 407 -31.60 7.28 -22.06
CA ASP A 407 -31.67 8.64 -21.55
C ASP A 407 -33.01 9.24 -22.03
N VAL A 408 -33.98 9.37 -21.14
CA VAL A 408 -35.32 9.82 -21.55
C VAL A 408 -35.49 11.34 -21.38
N HIS A 409 -34.70 11.98 -20.51
CA HIS A 409 -34.73 13.43 -20.35
C HIS A 409 -33.36 13.98 -19.93
N THR A 410 -32.69 14.69 -20.82
CA THR A 410 -31.55 15.55 -20.48
C THR A 410 -32.00 17.00 -20.51
N VAL A 411 -31.77 17.72 -19.42
CA VAL A 411 -31.79 19.19 -19.43
C VAL A 411 -30.35 19.63 -19.59
N SER A 412 -30.06 20.32 -20.69
CA SER A 412 -28.77 20.94 -20.95
C SER A 412 -28.85 22.42 -20.61
N ASP A 413 -28.16 22.83 -19.55
CA ASP A 413 -28.07 24.23 -19.13
C ASP A 413 -26.60 24.60 -18.89
N PRO A 414 -26.23 25.90 -18.91
CA PRO A 414 -24.89 26.31 -18.53
C PRO A 414 -24.52 25.76 -17.15
N LEU A 415 -23.39 25.09 -17.03
CA LEU A 415 -22.95 24.38 -15.82
C LEU A 415 -22.85 25.30 -14.60
N LYS A 416 -22.50 26.57 -14.83
CA LYS A 416 -22.48 27.62 -13.80
C LYS A 416 -23.86 27.93 -13.20
N SER A 417 -24.93 27.60 -13.90
CA SER A 417 -26.31 27.81 -13.45
C SER A 417 -26.89 26.62 -12.71
N PHE A 418 -26.20 25.47 -12.71
CA PHE A 418 -26.65 24.28 -12.00
C PHE A 418 -26.50 24.43 -10.48
N VAL A 419 -27.60 24.22 -9.77
CA VAL A 419 -27.64 24.26 -8.30
C VAL A 419 -27.86 22.87 -7.73
N SER A 420 -28.94 22.21 -8.13
CA SER A 420 -29.21 20.83 -7.76
C SER A 420 -30.20 20.18 -8.70
N ALA A 421 -30.19 18.85 -8.72
CA ALA A 421 -31.22 18.03 -9.33
C ALA A 421 -31.61 16.90 -8.39
N ARG A 422 -32.87 16.49 -8.49
CA ARG A 422 -33.43 15.44 -7.66
C ARG A 422 -34.18 14.46 -8.56
N VAL A 423 -34.00 13.17 -8.30
CA VAL A 423 -34.78 12.11 -8.92
C VAL A 423 -35.37 11.24 -7.82
N THR A 424 -36.63 10.86 -7.98
CA THR A 424 -37.28 9.86 -7.14
C THR A 424 -37.65 8.68 -8.01
N PHE A 425 -37.20 7.49 -7.64
CA PHE A 425 -37.43 6.26 -8.40
C PHE A 425 -37.76 5.11 -7.45
N SER A 426 -38.36 4.07 -7.99
CA SER A 426 -38.72 2.84 -7.29
C SER A 426 -38.65 1.69 -8.27
N ALA A 427 -38.12 0.55 -7.84
CA ALA A 427 -38.12 -0.66 -8.65
C ALA A 427 -38.26 -1.90 -7.77
N LYS A 428 -38.34 -3.05 -8.43
CA LYS A 428 -38.47 -4.33 -7.75
C LYS A 428 -37.12 -4.95 -7.33
N TRP A 429 -36.00 -4.48 -7.91
CA TRP A 429 -34.63 -4.91 -7.60
C TRP A 429 -34.45 -6.45 -7.57
N LYS A 430 -34.98 -7.15 -8.58
CA LYS A 430 -35.03 -8.63 -8.58
C LYS A 430 -33.83 -9.28 -9.22
N ASN A 431 -33.10 -8.53 -10.05
CA ASN A 431 -31.92 -9.03 -10.74
C ASN A 431 -30.67 -8.35 -10.18
N LEU A 432 -29.58 -9.12 -10.12
CA LEU A 432 -28.25 -8.58 -9.86
C LEU A 432 -27.99 -7.46 -10.88
N TYR A 433 -27.61 -6.27 -10.40
CA TYR A 433 -27.39 -5.08 -11.24
C TYR A 433 -28.63 -4.43 -11.89
N ASP A 434 -29.85 -4.65 -11.38
CA ASP A 434 -30.95 -3.70 -11.64
C ASP A 434 -30.53 -2.30 -11.12
N LYS A 435 -30.59 -1.27 -11.98
CA LYS A 435 -30.11 0.09 -11.68
C LYS A 435 -31.13 1.17 -12.04
N SER A 436 -31.29 2.17 -11.19
CA SER A 436 -31.99 3.42 -11.53
C SER A 436 -31.45 4.59 -10.74
N GLY A 437 -31.41 5.78 -11.32
CA GLY A 437 -30.67 6.89 -10.74
C GLY A 437 -30.67 8.19 -11.52
N ILE A 438 -29.71 9.05 -11.20
CA ILE A 438 -29.44 10.32 -11.87
C ILE A 438 -28.07 10.29 -12.51
N VAL A 439 -27.96 10.84 -13.72
CA VAL A 439 -26.71 11.12 -14.42
C VAL A 439 -26.46 12.62 -14.51
N LEU A 440 -25.22 13.03 -14.22
CA LEU A 440 -24.71 14.38 -14.50
C LEU A 440 -23.55 14.22 -15.48
N ALA A 441 -23.58 14.91 -16.62
CA ALA A 441 -22.55 14.78 -17.64
C ALA A 441 -22.09 16.18 -18.11
N PRO A 442 -21.03 16.75 -17.51
CA PRO A 442 -20.51 18.04 -17.92
C PRO A 442 -19.73 17.91 -19.24
N SER A 443 -19.88 18.90 -20.13
CA SER A 443 -19.13 19.01 -21.38
C SER A 443 -18.90 20.47 -21.76
N LYS A 444 -17.95 20.75 -22.67
CA LYS A 444 -17.82 22.09 -23.26
C LYS A 444 -18.96 22.33 -24.24
N ALA A 445 -19.50 23.56 -24.28
CA ALA A 445 -20.57 23.91 -25.21
C ALA A 445 -20.19 23.68 -26.69
N SER A 446 -18.91 23.82 -27.03
CA SER A 446 -18.36 23.55 -28.38
C SER A 446 -18.22 22.06 -28.71
N GLU A 447 -18.29 21.18 -27.70
CA GLU A 447 -18.13 19.72 -27.80
C GLU A 447 -19.46 18.98 -27.48
N SER A 448 -20.60 19.69 -27.38
CA SER A 448 -21.90 19.15 -26.94
C SER A 448 -22.48 18.03 -27.81
N ALA A 449 -21.92 17.79 -29.00
CA ALA A 449 -22.27 16.68 -29.88
C ALA A 449 -21.33 15.45 -29.77
N ALA A 450 -20.28 15.53 -28.95
CA ALA A 450 -19.32 14.45 -28.69
C ALA A 450 -19.71 13.65 -27.43
N PRO A 451 -19.36 12.34 -27.34
CA PRO A 451 -19.69 11.53 -26.17
C PRO A 451 -19.03 12.09 -24.89
N HIS A 452 -19.81 12.20 -23.82
CA HIS A 452 -19.33 12.73 -22.53
C HIS A 452 -18.19 11.88 -21.97
N SER A 453 -17.03 12.51 -21.79
CA SER A 453 -15.88 11.90 -21.10
C SER A 453 -16.03 11.94 -19.59
N LYS A 454 -16.87 12.83 -19.05
CA LYS A 454 -17.12 12.99 -17.61
C LYS A 454 -18.57 12.71 -17.29
N TRP A 455 -18.83 11.92 -16.25
CA TRP A 455 -20.19 11.71 -15.75
C TRP A 455 -20.24 11.27 -14.29
N ILE A 456 -21.34 11.55 -13.60
CA ILE A 456 -21.69 10.99 -12.30
C ILE A 456 -22.96 10.20 -12.48
N LYS A 457 -22.99 8.95 -12.05
CA LYS A 457 -24.18 8.13 -11.95
C LYS A 457 -24.41 7.78 -10.49
N SER A 458 -25.61 8.05 -9.98
CA SER A 458 -25.97 7.68 -8.62
C SER A 458 -27.32 7.00 -8.63
N GLY A 459 -27.42 5.81 -8.03
CA GLY A 459 -28.60 4.97 -8.14
C GLY A 459 -28.55 3.69 -7.31
N ILE A 460 -29.67 3.00 -7.17
CA ILE A 460 -29.72 1.72 -6.43
C ILE A 460 -29.21 0.57 -7.31
N GLU A 461 -28.42 -0.33 -6.72
CA GLU A 461 -27.88 -1.54 -7.32
C GLU A 461 -28.11 -2.72 -6.37
N LEU A 462 -28.47 -3.88 -6.92
CA LEU A 462 -28.51 -5.12 -6.14
C LEU A 462 -27.10 -5.74 -6.11
N TYR A 463 -26.46 -5.73 -4.92
CA TYR A 463 -25.13 -6.31 -4.67
C TYR A 463 -25.21 -7.32 -3.53
N ALA A 464 -24.67 -8.54 -3.75
CA ALA A 464 -24.74 -9.66 -2.81
C ALA A 464 -26.16 -9.95 -2.28
N GLY A 465 -27.18 -9.86 -3.15
CA GLY A 465 -28.58 -10.12 -2.81
C GLY A 465 -29.27 -9.03 -1.98
N LYS A 466 -28.63 -7.85 -1.79
CA LYS A 466 -29.20 -6.72 -1.04
C LYS A 466 -29.10 -5.42 -1.84
N PRO A 467 -30.11 -4.52 -1.75
CA PRO A 467 -30.05 -3.23 -2.42
C PRO A 467 -29.03 -2.32 -1.73
N HIS A 468 -28.16 -1.74 -2.55
CA HIS A 468 -27.19 -0.74 -2.15
C HIS A 468 -27.38 0.49 -2.99
N LEU A 469 -27.15 1.65 -2.40
CA LEU A 469 -26.98 2.88 -3.13
C LEU A 469 -25.56 2.98 -3.66
N SER A 470 -25.44 2.99 -4.98
CA SER A 470 -24.19 3.13 -5.72
C SER A 470 -24.02 4.56 -6.20
N ILE A 471 -22.81 5.09 -6.06
CA ILE A 471 -22.42 6.39 -6.60
C ILE A 471 -21.15 6.15 -7.37
N VAL A 472 -21.12 6.58 -8.62
CA VAL A 472 -20.04 6.34 -9.57
C VAL A 472 -19.73 7.65 -10.25
N ALA A 473 -18.51 8.13 -10.10
CA ALA A 473 -18.05 9.30 -10.84
C ALA A 473 -16.97 8.84 -11.82
N CYS A 474 -17.06 9.30 -13.06
CA CYS A 474 -16.13 8.99 -14.13
C CYS A 474 -15.61 10.28 -14.78
N ASP A 475 -14.32 10.28 -15.10
CA ASP A 475 -13.68 11.13 -16.10
C ASP A 475 -12.88 10.18 -17.01
N ARG A 476 -11.55 10.14 -16.91
CA ARG A 476 -10.73 9.07 -17.53
C ARG A 476 -10.90 7.69 -16.89
N PHE A 477 -11.26 7.64 -15.60
CA PHE A 477 -11.44 6.42 -14.83
C PHE A 477 -12.69 6.54 -13.94
N ALA A 478 -13.32 5.42 -13.61
CA ALA A 478 -14.51 5.37 -12.76
C ALA A 478 -14.15 5.09 -11.30
N ASP A 479 -14.79 5.80 -10.37
CA ASP A 479 -14.65 5.64 -8.92
C ASP A 479 -16.02 5.40 -8.27
N MET A 480 -16.15 4.31 -7.50
CA MET A 480 -17.43 3.82 -6.98
C MET A 480 -17.48 3.82 -5.45
N SER A 481 -18.62 4.23 -4.90
CA SER A 481 -18.97 4.09 -3.48
C SER A 481 -20.29 3.35 -3.36
N LEU A 482 -20.41 2.47 -2.35
CA LEU A 482 -21.59 1.66 -2.08
C LEU A 482 -22.06 1.90 -0.65
N TYR A 483 -23.36 2.18 -0.47
CA TYR A 483 -24.00 2.37 0.82
C TYR A 483 -25.16 1.37 0.94
N PRO A 484 -25.21 0.54 1.99
CA PRO A 484 -26.35 -0.35 2.18
C PRO A 484 -27.61 0.49 2.41
N VAL A 485 -28.71 0.13 1.74
CA VAL A 485 -30.01 0.76 1.98
C VAL A 485 -31.00 -0.28 2.49
N ALA A 486 -31.88 0.11 3.41
CA ALA A 486 -32.95 -0.74 3.92
C ALA A 486 -34.13 -0.90 2.93
N ALA A 487 -33.89 -0.63 1.64
CA ALA A 487 -34.93 -0.54 0.64
C ALA A 487 -35.66 -1.88 0.43
N THR A 488 -36.98 -1.84 0.37
CA THR A 488 -37.84 -2.99 0.03
C THR A 488 -38.37 -2.88 -1.41
N GLU A 489 -38.88 -3.99 -1.96
CA GLU A 489 -39.48 -4.03 -3.31
C GLU A 489 -40.54 -2.93 -3.47
N GLY A 490 -40.34 -1.99 -4.42
CA GLY A 490 -41.30 -0.92 -4.72
C GLY A 490 -41.21 0.34 -3.85
N GLN A 491 -40.29 0.40 -2.88
CA GLN A 491 -40.08 1.60 -2.08
C GLN A 491 -39.52 2.75 -2.93
N ARG A 492 -40.08 3.95 -2.78
CA ARG A 492 -39.58 5.16 -3.43
C ARG A 492 -38.32 5.64 -2.73
N ILE A 493 -37.27 5.86 -3.51
CA ILE A 493 -36.00 6.38 -3.06
C ILE A 493 -35.75 7.66 -3.82
N THR A 494 -35.40 8.69 -3.08
CA THR A 494 -35.06 10.00 -3.63
C THR A 494 -33.56 10.20 -3.48
N LEU A 495 -32.93 10.60 -4.57
CA LEU A 495 -31.55 11.06 -4.59
C LEU A 495 -31.52 12.52 -5.01
N GLN A 496 -30.65 13.29 -4.38
CA GLN A 496 -30.38 14.67 -4.75
C GLN A 496 -28.90 14.82 -5.03
N VAL A 497 -28.58 15.41 -6.16
CA VAL A 497 -27.23 15.85 -6.49
C VAL A 497 -27.23 17.36 -6.45
N ALA A 498 -26.30 17.97 -5.72
CA ALA A 498 -26.21 19.41 -5.58
C ALA A 498 -24.78 19.89 -5.70
N LYS A 499 -24.59 21.08 -6.26
CA LYS A 499 -23.31 21.78 -6.25
C LYS A 499 -23.21 22.55 -4.93
N GLU A 500 -22.38 22.07 -4.01
CA GLU A 500 -22.16 22.69 -2.69
C GLU A 500 -20.65 22.80 -2.43
N GLY A 501 -20.20 23.98 -1.99
CA GLY A 501 -18.78 24.21 -1.70
C GLY A 501 -17.84 24.12 -2.91
N GLY A 502 -18.37 24.22 -4.14
CA GLY A 502 -17.59 24.05 -5.38
C GLY A 502 -17.50 22.60 -5.87
N ASN A 503 -18.01 21.64 -5.09
CA ASN A 503 -18.00 20.21 -5.39
C ASN A 503 -19.40 19.73 -5.75
N ILE A 504 -19.49 18.54 -6.37
CA ILE A 504 -20.76 17.84 -6.47
C ILE A 504 -20.93 16.96 -5.25
N TRP A 505 -22.03 17.17 -4.54
CA TRP A 505 -22.47 16.32 -3.46
C TRP A 505 -23.67 15.47 -3.88
N VAL A 506 -23.65 14.21 -3.46
CA VAL A 506 -24.78 13.29 -3.56
C VAL A 506 -25.37 13.11 -2.18
N PHE A 507 -26.67 13.34 -2.08
CA PHE A 507 -27.46 13.25 -0.86
C PHE A 507 -28.62 12.28 -1.02
N GLN A 508 -29.04 11.68 0.09
CA GLN A 508 -30.36 11.08 0.24
C GLN A 508 -31.24 12.02 1.06
N PRO A 509 -32.14 12.80 0.44
CA PRO A 509 -33.05 13.65 1.18
C PRO A 509 -34.16 12.84 1.86
N ILE A 510 -34.51 13.24 3.07
CA ILE A 510 -35.73 12.87 3.76
C ILE A 510 -36.78 13.92 3.39
N LEU A 511 -37.87 13.47 2.77
CA LEU A 511 -38.93 14.35 2.29
C LEU A 511 -40.11 14.39 3.27
N ASP A 512 -40.75 15.55 3.39
CA ASP A 512 -42.07 15.68 4.01
C ASP A 512 -43.19 15.25 3.05
N ASP A 513 -44.42 15.11 3.54
CA ASP A 513 -45.58 14.63 2.77
C ASP A 513 -45.92 15.52 1.55
N ASP A 514 -45.52 16.79 1.58
CA ASP A 514 -45.67 17.74 0.49
C ASP A 514 -44.52 17.71 -0.54
N GLY A 515 -43.53 16.84 -0.34
CA GLY A 515 -42.35 16.68 -1.20
C GLY A 515 -41.21 17.67 -0.94
N SER A 516 -41.34 18.55 0.07
CA SER A 516 -40.26 19.42 0.53
C SER A 516 -39.19 18.60 1.27
N VAL A 517 -37.97 19.14 1.38
CA VAL A 517 -36.84 18.44 2.01
C VAL A 517 -36.79 18.81 3.49
N LYS A 518 -37.03 17.83 4.35
CA LYS A 518 -36.89 17.96 5.80
C LYS A 518 -35.43 17.92 6.23
N GLU A 519 -34.68 16.97 5.68
CA GLU A 519 -33.28 16.72 6.03
C GLU A 519 -32.54 16.13 4.81
N ARG A 520 -31.22 16.33 4.73
CA ARG A 520 -30.37 15.73 3.70
C ARG A 520 -29.27 14.92 4.36
N MET A 521 -29.25 13.62 4.10
CA MET A 521 -28.12 12.78 4.50
C MET A 521 -27.02 12.87 3.43
N PRO A 522 -25.81 13.37 3.75
CA PRO A 522 -24.69 13.38 2.81
C PRO A 522 -24.20 11.95 2.61
N LEU A 523 -24.03 11.57 1.34
CA LEU A 523 -23.52 10.25 0.99
C LEU A 523 -22.09 10.35 0.48
N ARG A 524 -21.87 11.19 -0.53
CA ARG A 524 -20.56 11.33 -1.17
C ARG A 524 -20.30 12.73 -1.67
N GLU A 525 -19.08 13.18 -1.45
CA GLU A 525 -18.49 14.35 -2.09
C GLU A 525 -17.66 13.93 -3.31
N ILE A 526 -17.86 14.62 -4.43
CA ILE A 526 -17.11 14.45 -5.67
C ILE A 526 -16.45 15.79 -5.98
N CYS A 527 -15.20 15.91 -5.55
CA CYS A 527 -14.45 17.17 -5.61
C CYS A 527 -13.79 17.43 -6.97
N TRP A 528 -13.51 16.39 -7.76
CA TRP A 528 -12.64 16.49 -8.94
C TRP A 528 -13.38 16.71 -10.26
N ILE A 529 -14.66 16.36 -10.35
CA ILE A 529 -15.36 16.30 -11.64
C ILE A 529 -15.64 17.69 -12.23
N LEU A 530 -15.66 18.71 -11.37
CA LEU A 530 -15.87 20.11 -11.72
C LEU A 530 -14.55 20.94 -11.72
N CYS A 531 -13.38 20.31 -11.51
CA CYS A 531 -12.13 21.04 -11.29
C CYS A 531 -11.58 21.80 -12.51
N GLU A 532 -12.06 21.52 -13.72
CA GLU A 532 -11.58 22.10 -14.98
C GLU A 532 -12.62 23.04 -15.65
N GLU A 533 -13.69 23.38 -14.94
CA GLU A 533 -14.82 24.14 -15.48
C GLU A 533 -14.45 25.58 -15.86
N GLN A 534 -14.88 25.99 -17.05
CA GLN A 534 -14.81 27.36 -17.57
C GLN A 534 -16.22 27.89 -17.88
N ASP A 535 -16.34 29.19 -18.15
CA ASP A 535 -17.62 29.90 -18.38
C ASP A 535 -18.47 29.35 -19.54
N ASP A 536 -17.88 28.52 -20.40
CA ASP A 536 -18.43 27.95 -21.64
C ASP A 536 -18.88 26.47 -21.51
N TRP A 537 -18.91 25.90 -20.31
CA TRP A 537 -19.37 24.51 -20.09
C TRP A 537 -20.90 24.42 -19.91
N VAL A 538 -21.46 23.32 -20.41
CA VAL A 538 -22.86 22.90 -20.20
C VAL A 538 -22.90 21.64 -19.35
N LEU A 539 -24.02 21.45 -18.64
CA LEU A 539 -24.28 20.27 -17.86
C LEU A 539 -25.55 19.60 -18.35
N ASP A 540 -25.41 18.36 -18.80
CA ASP A 540 -26.55 17.49 -19.06
C ASP A 540 -26.91 16.75 -17.78
N VAL A 541 -28.16 16.90 -17.36
CA VAL A 541 -28.72 16.21 -16.20
C VAL A 541 -29.89 15.37 -16.64
N GLY A 542 -29.84 14.07 -16.33
CA GLY A 542 -30.91 13.15 -16.69
C GLY A 542 -31.16 12.03 -15.69
N ALA A 543 -32.30 11.37 -15.86
CA ALA A 543 -32.62 10.15 -15.14
C ALA A 543 -32.21 8.93 -15.97
N LEU A 544 -31.75 7.86 -15.31
CA LEU A 544 -31.30 6.63 -15.96
C LEU A 544 -31.94 5.38 -15.37
N ALA A 545 -32.08 4.34 -16.18
CA ALA A 545 -32.41 2.98 -15.77
C ALA A 545 -31.59 1.94 -16.57
N ALA A 546 -31.14 0.87 -15.93
CA ALA A 546 -30.31 -0.18 -16.55
C ALA A 546 -30.52 -1.56 -15.93
N ARG A 547 -30.23 -2.64 -16.69
CA ARG A 547 -30.39 -4.04 -16.29
C ARG A 547 -29.38 -4.93 -17.04
N GLN A 548 -28.53 -5.65 -16.30
CA GLN A 548 -27.53 -6.55 -16.89
C GLN A 548 -28.19 -7.80 -17.52
N ASP A 549 -27.62 -8.30 -18.62
CA ASP A 549 -28.08 -9.53 -19.28
C ASP A 549 -27.78 -10.77 -18.41
N CYS A 550 -28.81 -11.52 -18.03
CA CYS A 550 -28.67 -12.75 -17.25
C CYS A 550 -28.49 -13.96 -18.17
N GLY A 551 -27.45 -13.93 -19.02
CA GLY A 551 -26.97 -15.07 -19.80
C GLY A 551 -27.82 -15.54 -20.98
N ARG A 552 -27.24 -15.50 -22.19
CA ARG A 552 -27.44 -16.60 -23.15
C ARG A 552 -26.65 -17.79 -22.63
N SER A 553 -27.33 -18.89 -22.33
CA SER A 553 -26.72 -20.21 -22.40
C SER A 553 -26.36 -20.49 -23.87
N SER A 554 -25.11 -20.86 -24.13
CA SER A 554 -24.70 -21.53 -25.37
C SER A 554 -23.64 -22.56 -24.96
N GLU A 555 -24.00 -23.71 -24.41
CA GLU A 555 -24.41 -24.89 -25.21
C GLU A 555 -25.48 -24.62 -26.27
N GLY A 556 -25.08 -24.80 -27.53
CA GLY A 556 -25.89 -24.60 -28.74
C GLY A 556 -25.06 -24.01 -29.87
#